data_AF-A0A1Q8AL48-F1
#
_entry.id   AF-A0A1Q8AL48-F1
#
_cell.length_a   1.000
_cell.length_b   1.000
_cell.length_c   1.000
_cell.angle_alpha   90.00
_cell.angle_beta   90.00
_cell.angle_gamma   90.00
#
_symmetry.space_group_name_H-M   'P 1'
#
loop_
_entity.id
_entity.type
_entity.pdbx_description
1 polymer ?
#
loop_
_entity_poly.entity_id
_entity_poly.type
_entity_poly.pdbx_seq_one_letter_code
_entity_poly.pdbx_strand_id
1 'polypeptide(L)' 'MVWSGGMPLGLFKGERTYTLSPVGDSETRFNMREEYTGPMLGMIWKSIPDLGPAFQEFAQSLKREAEK' A
#
# COMPACT_ATOMS: atom_id res chain seq x y z
N MET A 1 -8.01 6.67 -1.47
CA MET A 1 -7.07 7.63 -0.85
C MET A 1 -5.67 7.29 -1.31
N VAL A 2 -4.83 8.27 -1.70
CA VAL A 2 -3.44 8.04 -2.14
C VAL A 2 -2.49 8.73 -1.18
N TRP A 3 -1.49 8.00 -0.72
CA TRP A 3 -0.42 8.47 0.17
C TRP A 3 0.89 8.38 -0.60
N SER A 4 1.62 9.47 -0.72
CA SER A 4 2.87 9.53 -1.49
C SER A 4 4.02 10.00 -0.63
N GLY A 5 5.18 9.35 -0.77
CA GLY A 5 6.43 9.77 -0.14
C GLY A 5 7.64 9.41 -1.01
N GLY A 6 8.81 9.92 -0.68
CA GLY A 6 10.03 9.59 -1.42
C GLY A 6 11.10 10.68 -1.39
N MET A 7 12.02 10.59 -2.35
CA MET A 7 13.11 11.55 -2.52
C MET A 7 12.67 12.74 -3.39
N PRO A 8 13.33 13.91 -3.24
CA PRO A 8 13.09 15.07 -4.09
C PRO A 8 13.24 14.74 -5.58
N LEU A 9 12.61 15.55 -6.43
CA LEU A 9 12.67 15.44 -7.90
C LEU A 9 12.18 14.09 -8.46
N GLY A 10 11.48 13.28 -7.65
CA GLY A 10 10.98 11.97 -8.09
C GLY A 10 12.08 10.93 -8.31
N LEU A 11 13.27 11.11 -7.72
CA LEU A 11 14.38 10.15 -7.83
C LEU A 11 13.99 8.75 -7.32
N PHE A 12 13.13 8.74 -6.31
CA PHE A 12 12.42 7.58 -5.80
C PHE A 12 11.09 8.05 -5.25
N LYS A 13 10.00 7.40 -5.63
CA LYS A 13 8.64 7.72 -5.19
C LYS A 13 7.90 6.44 -4.85
N GLY A 14 7.38 6.36 -3.63
CA GLY A 14 6.43 5.34 -3.21
C GLY A 14 5.03 5.95 -3.16
N GLU A 15 4.07 5.32 -3.84
CA GLU A 15 2.65 5.68 -3.77
C GLU A 15 1.83 4.51 -3.26
N ARG A 16 1.15 4.73 -2.15
CA ARG A 16 0.23 3.78 -1.55
C ARG A 16 -1.20 4.23 -1.77
N THR A 17 -1.94 3.44 -2.54
CA THR A 17 -3.34 3.67 -2.85
C THR A 17 -4.22 2.72 -2.04
N TYR A 18 -5.16 3.31 -1.32
CA TYR A 18 -6.22 2.61 -0.59
C TYR A 18 -7.54 2.79 -1.33
N THR A 19 -8.23 1.68 -1.61
CA THR A 19 -9.56 1.67 -2.20
C THR A 19 -10.51 0.87 -1.33
N LEU A 20 -11.73 1.41 -1.19
CA LEU A 20 -12.88 0.72 -0.61
C LEU A 20 -13.90 0.60 -1.73
N SER A 21 -14.39 -0.61 -1.97
CA SER A 21 -15.43 -0.87 -2.97
C SER A 21 -16.55 -1.68 -2.33
N PRO A 22 -17.82 -1.32 -2.54
CA PRO A 22 -18.92 -2.15 -2.07
C PRO A 22 -18.89 -3.52 -2.77
N VAL A 23 -19.25 -4.57 -2.03
CA VAL A 23 -19.45 -5.92 -2.53
C VAL A 23 -20.83 -6.38 -2.07
N GLY A 24 -21.81 -6.28 -2.98
CA GLY A 24 -23.22 -6.43 -2.60
C GLY A 24 -23.65 -5.34 -1.59
N ASP A 25 -24.63 -5.67 -0.75
CA ASP A 25 -25.27 -4.69 0.14
C ASP A 25 -24.62 -4.58 1.53
N SER A 26 -23.81 -5.56 1.94
CA SER A 26 -23.34 -5.68 3.33
C SER A 26 -21.84 -5.84 3.47
N GLU A 27 -21.07 -5.92 2.38
CA GLU A 27 -19.64 -6.10 2.42
C GLU A 27 -18.92 -4.92 1.75
N THR A 28 -17.77 -4.53 2.32
CA THR A 28 -16.85 -3.59 1.69
C THR A 28 -15.51 -4.27 1.49
N ARG A 29 -15.06 -4.31 0.24
CA ARG A 29 -13.71 -4.77 -0.10
C ARG A 29 -12.71 -3.65 0.10
N PHE A 30 -11.75 -3.89 0.96
CA PHE A 30 -10.55 -3.08 1.09
C PHE A 30 -9.44 -3.61 0.18
N ASN A 31 -8.80 -2.72 -0.57
CA ASN A 31 -7.60 -3.03 -1.33
C ASN A 31 -6.54 -1.95 -1.09
N MET A 32 -5.30 -2.41 -0.89
CA MET A 32 -4.12 -1.59 -0.72
C MET A 32 -3.11 -1.98 -1.78
N ARG A 33 -2.60 -1.00 -2.52
CA ARG A 33 -1.55 -1.17 -3.52
C ARG A 33 -0.45 -0.17 -3.26
N GLU A 34 0.78 -0.65 -3.17
CA GLU A 34 1.96 0.21 -3.08
C GLU A 34 2.80 0.07 -4.33
N GLU A 35 3.15 1.19 -4.94
CA GLU A 35 3.91 1.28 -6.19
C GLU A 35 5.15 2.13 -5.98
N TYR A 36 6.29 1.60 -6.38
CA TYR A 36 7.57 2.29 -6.30
C TYR A 36 8.05 2.64 -7.71
N THR A 37 8.45 3.89 -7.92
CA THR A 37 8.91 4.42 -9.21
C THR A 37 10.14 5.31 -9.04
N GLY A 38 10.82 5.61 -10.16
CA GLY A 38 11.94 6.55 -10.20
C GLY A 38 13.27 5.93 -10.67
N PRO A 39 14.24 6.75 -11.09
CA PRO A 39 15.51 6.31 -11.65
C PRO A 39 16.39 5.53 -10.65
N MET A 40 16.27 5.79 -9.35
CA MET A 40 17.03 5.07 -8.32
C MET A 40 16.36 3.78 -7.84
N LEU A 41 15.18 3.43 -8.37
CA LEU A 41 14.42 2.26 -7.94
C LEU A 41 15.25 0.98 -8.02
N GLY A 42 15.98 0.74 -9.11
CA GLY A 42 16.75 -0.51 -9.27
C GLY A 42 17.82 -0.74 -8.20
N MET A 43 18.38 0.33 -7.62
CA MET A 43 19.34 0.24 -6.52
C MET A 43 18.64 0.03 -5.19
N ILE A 44 17.60 0.83 -4.92
CA ILE A 44 16.86 0.81 -3.65
C ILE A 44 16.05 -0.48 -3.50
N TRP A 45 15.46 -0.98 -4.60
CA TRP A 45 14.62 -2.18 -4.62
C TRP A 45 15.29 -3.39 -3.99
N LYS A 46 16.60 -3.58 -4.22
CA LYS A 46 17.36 -4.69 -3.66
C LYS A 46 17.52 -4.62 -2.14
N SER A 47 17.36 -3.44 -1.56
CA SER A 47 17.42 -3.21 -0.11
C SER A 47 16.05 -3.21 0.55
N ILE A 48 14.96 -3.21 -0.23
CA ILE A 48 13.60 -3.28 0.31
C ILE A 48 13.33 -4.75 0.71
N PRO A 49 13.01 -5.02 1.99
CA PRO A 49 12.64 -6.37 2.42
C PRO A 49 11.27 -6.75 1.84
N ASP A 50 10.88 -8.01 1.97
CA ASP A 50 9.51 -8.40 1.65
C ASP A 50 8.53 -7.70 2.60
N LEU A 51 7.74 -6.78 2.04
CA LEU A 51 6.73 -6.01 2.76
C LEU A 51 5.35 -6.70 2.75
N GLY A 52 5.19 -7.78 1.98
CA GLY A 52 3.94 -8.54 1.87
C GLY A 52 3.35 -8.93 3.23
N PRO A 53 4.13 -9.51 4.16
CA PRO A 53 3.63 -9.86 5.49
C PRO A 53 3.09 -8.67 6.28
N ALA A 54 3.79 -7.53 6.27
CA ALA A 54 3.36 -6.32 6.96
C ALA A 54 2.05 -5.77 6.38
N PHE A 55 1.88 -5.85 5.05
CA PHE A 55 0.63 -5.44 4.39
C PHE A 55 -0.54 -6.36 4.73
N GLN A 56 -0.30 -7.67 4.82
CA GLN A 56 -1.32 -8.62 5.23
C GLN A 56 -1.76 -8.38 6.67
N GLU A 57 -0.80 -8.16 7.58
CA GLU A 57 -1.09 -7.85 8.98
C GLU A 57 -1.90 -6.55 9.11
N PHE A 58 -1.54 -5.52 8.35
CA PHE A 58 -2.29 -4.27 8.28
C PHE A 58 -3.75 -4.50 7.85
N ALA A 59 -3.97 -5.24 6.75
CA ALA A 59 -5.30 -5.50 6.24
C ALA A 59 -6.16 -6.33 7.22
N GLN A 60 -5.56 -7.34 7.86
CA GLN A 60 -6.24 -8.18 8.86
C GLN A 60 -6.62 -7.39 10.10
N SER A 61 -5.71 -6.54 10.59
CA SER A 61 -5.96 -5.71 11.76
C SER A 61 -7.04 -4.67 11.48
N LEU A 62 -6.98 -4.03 10.30
CA LEU A 62 -8.01 -3.10 9.85
C LEU A 62 -9.39 -3.77 9.77
N LYS A 63 -9.48 -4.97 9.17
CA LYS A 63 -10.72 -5.74 9.11
C LYS A 63 -11.25 -6.03 10.51
N ARG A 64 -10.40 -6.55 11.40
CA ARG A 64 -10.79 -6.85 12.79
C ARG A 64 -11.32 -5.62 13.53
N GLU A 65 -10.72 -4.45 13.32
CA GLU A 65 -11.15 -3.23 13.98
C GLU A 65 -12.47 -2.69 13.41
N ALA A 66 -12.63 -2.73 12.08
CA ALA A 66 -13.80 -2.19 11.40
C ALA A 66 -15.06 -3.07 11.55
N GLU A 67 -14.89 -4.37 11.80
CA GLU A 67 -15.98 -5.35 11.94
C GLU A 67 -16.34 -5.67 13.40
N LYS A 68 -15.86 -4.89 14.36
CA LYS A 68 -16.33 -4.97 15.76
C LYS A 68 -17.78 -4.51 15.87
#